data_AF-A0A1V0HU41-F1
#
_entry.id   AF-A0A1V0HU41-F1
#
_cell.length_a   1.000
_cell.length_b   1.000
_cell.length_c   1.000
_cell.angle_alpha   90.00
_cell.angle_beta   90.00
_cell.angle_gamma   90.00
#
_symmetry.space_group_name_H-M   'P 1'
#
loop_
_entity.id
_entity.type
_entity.pdbx_description
1 polymer ?
#
loop_
_entity_poly.entity_id
_entity_poly.type
_entity_poly.pdbx_seq_one_letter_code
_entity_poly.pdbx_strand_id
1 'polypeptide(L)'
;MARPLHGRRRGAGAGGRCRGRPLLFRHWRSRDFEAWLNAVHDQYGKPVWVTEWVLADWTGGRSFSAAEQAAFARTGAEMMDALDFVERHAWFTAYEGGDGWYLNGGLCDAAGNLTEVGRVFADLTAARCAPDDCGQRWRRPAERRRRGRADAGRGGRRSSDRRRLGYTLRRRAQ
;
A
#
# COMPACT_ATOMS: atom_id res chain seq x y z
N MET A 1 15.92 65.43 -23.19
CA MET A 1 14.70 65.26 -22.37
C MET A 1 14.27 63.80 -22.40
N ALA A 2 14.21 63.14 -21.24
CA ALA A 2 13.22 62.11 -20.86
C ALA A 2 13.66 61.52 -19.50
N ARG A 3 12.75 61.61 -18.51
CA ARG A 3 12.96 61.26 -17.08
C ARG A 3 12.79 59.76 -16.85
N PRO A 4 13.39 59.16 -15.79
CA PRO A 4 13.16 57.77 -15.42
C PRO A 4 11.90 57.64 -14.55
N LEU A 5 11.12 56.57 -14.75
CA LEU A 5 10.06 56.17 -13.83
C LEU A 5 10.46 54.86 -13.14
N HIS A 6 10.81 54.97 -11.86
CA HIS A 6 10.75 53.87 -10.91
C HIS A 6 9.29 53.51 -10.65
N GLY A 7 8.97 52.22 -10.65
CA GLY A 7 7.61 51.74 -10.39
C GLY A 7 7.55 50.27 -9.96
N ARG A 8 7.81 50.05 -8.66
CA ARG A 8 7.34 48.95 -7.80
C ARG A 8 7.36 47.50 -8.33
N ARG A 9 8.29 46.72 -7.78
CA ARG A 9 8.15 45.26 -7.60
C ARG A 9 6.86 44.98 -6.83
N ARG A 10 5.88 44.32 -7.46
CA ARG A 10 4.81 43.61 -6.73
C ARG A 10 5.27 42.17 -6.54
N GLY A 11 5.59 41.81 -5.30
CA GLY A 11 5.68 40.41 -4.89
C GLY A 11 4.29 39.80 -5.00
N ALA A 12 4.10 38.89 -5.96
CA ALA A 12 2.93 38.03 -6.01
C ALA A 12 3.22 36.85 -5.06
N GLY A 13 2.53 36.86 -3.91
CA GLY A 13 2.56 35.75 -2.96
C GLY A 13 2.10 34.46 -3.62
N ALA A 14 2.83 33.39 -3.34
CA ALA A 14 2.51 32.03 -3.71
C ALA A 14 1.17 31.63 -3.07
N GLY A 15 0.11 31.63 -3.87
CA GLY A 15 -1.20 31.09 -3.55
C GLY A 15 -1.59 30.06 -4.61
N GLY A 16 -0.73 29.07 -4.82
CA GLY A 16 -1.02 27.95 -5.72
C GLY A 16 -2.14 27.10 -5.14
N ARG A 17 -3.38 27.34 -5.58
CA ARG A 17 -4.49 26.44 -5.32
C ARG A 17 -4.15 25.09 -5.96
N CYS A 18 -4.00 24.05 -5.14
CA CYS A 18 -4.00 22.67 -5.61
C CYS A 18 -5.39 22.37 -6.19
N ARG A 19 -5.57 22.65 -7.49
CA ARG A 19 -6.69 22.11 -8.24
C ARG A 19 -6.34 20.67 -8.53
N GLY A 20 -6.81 19.75 -7.69
CA GLY A 20 -6.81 18.32 -8.00
C GLY A 20 -7.60 18.12 -9.28
N ARG A 21 -6.89 17.90 -10.39
CA ARG A 21 -7.49 17.41 -11.62
C ARG A 21 -7.51 15.89 -11.47
N PRO A 22 -8.66 15.21 -11.57
CA PRO A 22 -8.66 13.78 -11.80
C PRO A 22 -7.87 13.54 -13.10
N LEU A 23 -6.78 12.80 -13.01
CA LEU A 23 -5.89 12.57 -14.14
C LEU A 23 -6.49 11.46 -15.01
N LEU A 24 -7.27 11.86 -16.02
CA LEU A 24 -7.83 10.96 -17.04
C LEU A 24 -6.68 10.50 -17.96
N PHE A 25 -6.36 9.21 -17.96
CA PHE A 25 -5.11 8.68 -18.52
C PHE A 25 -5.33 7.86 -19.80
N ARG A 26 -4.66 8.24 -20.88
CA ARG A 26 -5.11 7.98 -22.26
C ARG A 26 -4.98 6.53 -22.73
N HIS A 27 -3.91 5.80 -22.42
CA HIS A 27 -3.70 4.40 -22.84
C HIS A 27 -2.77 3.74 -21.81
N TRP A 28 -3.22 2.72 -21.07
CA TRP A 28 -2.35 1.98 -20.16
C TRP A 28 -1.97 0.62 -20.75
N ARG A 29 -0.67 0.40 -20.93
CA ARG A 29 -0.05 -0.91 -20.69
C ARG A 29 0.63 -0.83 -19.34
N SER A 30 0.86 -1.95 -18.66
CA SER A 30 1.43 -1.97 -17.30
C SER A 30 2.75 -1.18 -17.18
N ARG A 31 3.55 -1.14 -18.25
CA ARG A 31 4.79 -0.33 -18.33
C ARG A 31 4.56 1.18 -18.35
N ASP A 32 3.56 1.64 -19.10
CA ASP A 32 3.22 3.07 -19.16
C ASP A 32 2.72 3.52 -17.77
N PHE A 33 2.05 2.60 -17.05
CA PHE A 33 1.56 2.78 -15.67
C PHE A 33 2.65 2.93 -14.64
N GLU A 34 3.60 2.01 -14.65
CA GLU A 34 4.78 2.09 -13.79
C GLU A 34 5.55 3.40 -14.01
N ALA A 35 5.76 3.81 -15.27
CA ALA A 35 6.49 5.05 -15.58
C ALA A 35 5.78 6.29 -15.02
N TRP A 36 4.45 6.33 -15.08
CA TRP A 36 3.69 7.42 -14.50
C TRP A 36 3.73 7.43 -12.98
N LEU A 37 3.61 6.27 -12.32
CA LEU A 37 3.71 6.17 -10.86
C LEU A 37 5.06 6.66 -10.35
N ASN A 38 6.15 6.29 -11.04
CA ASN A 38 7.49 6.80 -10.74
C ASN A 38 7.56 8.31 -10.90
N ALA A 39 7.04 8.88 -12.01
CA ALA A 39 7.04 10.33 -12.21
C ALA A 39 6.25 11.09 -11.14
N VAL A 40 5.12 10.54 -10.67
CA VAL A 40 4.34 11.11 -9.56
C VAL A 40 5.14 11.07 -8.27
N HIS A 41 5.75 9.92 -7.95
CA HIS A 41 6.58 9.78 -6.76
C HIS A 41 7.78 10.74 -6.80
N ASP A 42 8.48 10.85 -7.93
CA ASP A 42 9.62 11.75 -8.12
C ASP A 42 9.22 13.21 -7.95
N GLN A 43 8.03 13.60 -8.44
CA GLN A 43 7.54 14.97 -8.34
C GLN A 43 7.23 15.38 -6.89
N TYR A 44 6.68 14.46 -6.09
CA TYR A 44 6.14 14.81 -4.77
C TYR A 44 6.97 14.28 -3.60
N GLY A 45 7.83 13.28 -3.80
CA GLY A 45 8.64 12.64 -2.76
C GLY A 45 7.80 12.02 -1.64
N LYS A 46 6.60 11.51 -1.95
CA LYS A 46 5.63 10.98 -0.98
C LYS A 46 5.18 9.58 -1.37
N PRO A 47 4.89 8.71 -0.38
CA PRO A 47 4.21 7.44 -0.65
C PRO A 47 2.88 7.65 -1.38
N VAL A 48 2.51 6.69 -2.23
CA VAL A 48 1.38 6.76 -3.15
C VAL A 48 0.33 5.71 -2.77
N TRP A 49 -0.94 6.14 -2.75
CA TRP A 49 -2.10 5.24 -2.76
C TRP A 49 -2.80 5.38 -4.10
N VAL A 50 -2.96 4.26 -4.81
CA VAL A 50 -3.68 4.21 -6.08
C VAL A 50 -5.11 3.81 -5.78
N THR A 51 -6.01 4.79 -5.66
CA THR A 51 -7.37 4.51 -5.18
C THR A 51 -8.30 3.91 -6.22
N GLU A 52 -8.01 4.10 -7.51
CA GLU A 52 -8.80 3.55 -8.63
C GLU A 52 -7.87 3.31 -9.83
N TRP A 53 -7.97 2.12 -10.44
CA TRP A 53 -7.25 1.79 -11.69
C TRP A 53 -7.96 0.66 -12.44
N VAL A 54 -7.90 0.71 -13.78
CA VAL A 54 -8.55 -0.23 -14.71
C VAL A 54 -7.91 -0.11 -16.10
N LEU A 55 -8.00 -1.15 -16.94
CA LEU A 55 -7.67 -1.01 -18.37
C LEU A 55 -8.84 -0.35 -19.09
N ALA A 56 -8.61 0.84 -19.63
CA ALA A 56 -9.61 1.57 -20.38
C ALA A 56 -8.99 2.41 -21.49
N ASP A 57 -9.75 2.59 -22.56
CA ASP A 57 -9.47 3.55 -23.62
C ASP A 57 -10.53 4.64 -23.55
N TRP A 58 -10.19 5.72 -22.85
CA TRP A 58 -11.08 6.87 -22.67
C TRP A 58 -11.28 7.71 -23.94
N THR A 59 -10.60 7.37 -25.04
CA THR A 59 -10.90 7.95 -26.35
C THR A 59 -12.08 7.27 -27.03
N GLY A 60 -12.51 6.12 -26.53
CA GLY A 60 -13.60 5.31 -27.10
C GLY A 60 -13.20 4.50 -28.32
N GLY A 61 -11.91 4.42 -28.66
CA GLY A 61 -11.41 3.71 -29.84
C GLY A 61 -11.40 2.19 -29.68
N ARG A 62 -11.42 1.67 -28.45
CA ARG A 62 -11.37 0.24 -28.17
C ARG A 62 -12.08 -0.14 -26.87
N SER A 63 -12.78 -1.27 -26.90
CA SER A 63 -13.21 -2.01 -25.70
C SER A 63 -12.27 -3.18 -25.44
N PHE A 64 -12.09 -3.53 -24.17
CA PHE A 64 -11.26 -4.65 -23.75
C PHE A 64 -12.13 -5.82 -23.31
N SER A 65 -11.70 -7.04 -23.61
CA SER A 65 -12.34 -8.27 -23.14
C SER A 65 -12.07 -8.51 -21.65
N ALA A 66 -12.89 -9.36 -21.01
CA ALA A 66 -12.68 -9.77 -19.62
C ALA A 66 -11.30 -10.42 -19.38
N ALA A 67 -10.80 -11.19 -20.35
CA ALA A 67 -9.47 -11.81 -20.30
C ALA A 67 -8.35 -10.76 -20.35
N GLU A 68 -8.48 -9.74 -21.19
CA GLU A 68 -7.52 -8.63 -21.24
C GLU A 68 -7.52 -7.82 -19.94
N GLN A 69 -8.71 -7.58 -19.37
CA GLN A 69 -8.85 -6.95 -18.06
C GLN A 69 -8.20 -7.78 -16.96
N ALA A 70 -8.43 -9.10 -16.94
CA ALA A 70 -7.84 -10.00 -15.95
C ALA A 70 -6.31 -10.06 -16.06
N ALA A 71 -5.77 -10.10 -17.28
CA ALA A 71 -4.32 -10.06 -17.52
C ALA A 71 -3.71 -8.73 -17.05
N PHE A 72 -4.37 -7.60 -17.33
CA PHE A 72 -3.93 -6.30 -16.84
C PHE A 72 -4.04 -6.17 -15.32
N ALA A 73 -5.12 -6.65 -14.72
CA ALA A 73 -5.30 -6.69 -13.27
C ALA A 73 -4.18 -7.47 -12.58
N ARG A 74 -3.79 -8.63 -13.12
CA ARG A 74 -2.68 -9.40 -12.55
C ARG A 74 -1.35 -8.64 -12.65
N THR A 75 -0.98 -8.27 -13.87
CA THR A 75 0.32 -7.62 -14.12
C THR A 75 0.44 -6.25 -13.47
N GLY A 76 -0.64 -5.48 -13.40
CA GLY A 76 -0.69 -4.17 -12.74
C GLY A 76 -0.60 -4.29 -11.22
N ALA A 77 -1.28 -5.27 -10.61
CA ALA A 77 -1.20 -5.51 -9.18
C ALA A 77 0.19 -5.99 -8.76
N GLU A 78 0.78 -6.95 -9.49
CA GLU A 78 2.14 -7.45 -9.23
C GLU A 78 3.19 -6.34 -9.41
N MET A 79 3.05 -5.50 -10.44
CA MET A 79 3.92 -4.32 -10.64
C MET A 79 3.82 -3.35 -9.47
N MET A 80 2.61 -2.97 -9.05
CA MET A 80 2.44 -2.03 -7.93
C MET A 80 2.91 -2.62 -6.60
N ASP A 81 2.71 -3.92 -6.37
CA ASP A 81 3.21 -4.61 -5.18
C ASP A 81 4.75 -4.64 -5.12
N ALA A 82 5.44 -4.51 -6.27
CA ALA A 82 6.90 -4.43 -6.36
C ALA A 82 7.47 -3.01 -6.22
N LEU A 83 6.63 -1.96 -6.24
CA LEU A 83 7.05 -0.58 -6.06
C LEU A 83 6.99 -0.20 -4.57
N ASP A 84 8.14 -0.04 -3.92
CA ASP A 84 8.24 0.25 -2.48
C ASP A 84 7.49 1.52 -2.02
N PHE A 85 7.28 2.48 -2.93
CA PHE A 85 6.57 3.72 -2.63
C PHE A 85 5.05 3.61 -2.81
N VAL A 86 4.52 2.53 -3.38
CA VAL A 86 3.08 2.28 -3.49
C VAL A 86 2.62 1.49 -2.27
N GLU A 87 1.91 2.15 -1.35
CA GLU A 87 1.50 1.49 -0.11
C GLU A 87 0.21 0.67 -0.26
N ARG A 88 -0.69 1.12 -1.13
CA ARG A 88 -2.02 0.55 -1.34
C ARG A 88 -2.51 0.81 -2.76
N HIS A 89 -3.24 -0.16 -3.31
CA HIS A 89 -4.00 0.02 -4.53
C HIS A 89 -5.40 -0.60 -4.41
N ALA A 90 -6.35 -0.08 -5.19
CA ALA A 90 -7.71 -0.59 -5.25
C ALA A 90 -8.23 -0.56 -6.70
N TRP A 91 -8.66 -1.73 -7.17
CA TRP A 91 -9.16 -1.94 -8.53
C TRP A 91 -10.51 -1.25 -8.76
N PHE A 92 -10.69 -0.72 -9.96
CA PHE A 92 -11.97 -0.26 -10.46
C PHE A 92 -12.45 -1.24 -11.54
N THR A 93 -13.58 -1.91 -11.42
CA THR A 93 -14.73 -1.68 -10.53
C THR A 93 -15.22 -2.98 -9.88
N ALA A 94 -15.97 -2.87 -8.78
CA ALA A 94 -16.60 -4.02 -8.13
C ALA A 94 -17.68 -4.66 -9.02
N TYR A 95 -18.43 -3.86 -9.77
CA TYR A 95 -19.54 -4.29 -10.63
C TYR A 95 -19.56 -3.48 -11.94
N GLU A 96 -20.08 -4.08 -13.01
CA GLU A 96 -20.25 -3.40 -14.31
C GLU A 96 -21.40 -2.39 -14.31
N GLY A 97 -21.30 -1.38 -15.19
CA GLY A 97 -22.41 -0.53 -15.59
C GLY A 97 -22.84 0.55 -14.59
N GLY A 98 -22.15 0.73 -13.46
CA GLY A 98 -22.55 1.66 -12.40
C GLY A 98 -22.67 3.12 -12.83
N ASP A 99 -21.72 3.60 -13.62
CA ASP A 99 -21.58 4.99 -14.09
C ASP A 99 -21.83 5.13 -15.60
N GLY A 100 -22.44 4.11 -16.21
CA GLY A 100 -22.71 4.04 -17.64
C GLY A 100 -21.55 3.51 -18.49
N TRP A 101 -20.40 3.19 -17.89
CA TRP A 101 -19.29 2.56 -18.57
C TRP A 101 -19.33 1.03 -18.38
N TYR A 102 -19.24 0.30 -19.49
CA TYR A 102 -19.09 -1.15 -19.50
C TYR A 102 -17.68 -1.48 -19.96
N LEU A 103 -16.79 -1.71 -18.99
CA LEU A 103 -15.36 -1.91 -19.24
C LEU A 103 -14.97 -3.39 -19.23
N ASN A 104 -15.88 -4.30 -18.86
CA ASN A 104 -15.60 -5.73 -18.62
C ASN A 104 -14.56 -5.96 -17.50
N GLY A 105 -14.39 -5.00 -16.60
CA GLY A 105 -13.48 -5.01 -15.44
C GLY A 105 -14.15 -5.38 -14.11
N GLY A 106 -15.45 -5.62 -14.05
CA GLY A 106 -16.20 -5.90 -12.82
C GLY A 106 -15.65 -7.11 -12.08
N LEU A 107 -15.47 -7.03 -10.76
CA LEU A 107 -15.02 -8.16 -9.92
C LEU A 107 -16.10 -9.24 -9.75
N CYS A 108 -17.37 -8.83 -9.72
CA CYS A 108 -18.51 -9.70 -9.57
C CYS A 108 -19.51 -9.51 -10.72
N ASP A 109 -20.12 -10.61 -11.17
CA ASP A 109 -21.24 -10.58 -12.10
C ASP A 109 -22.56 -10.18 -11.41
N ALA A 110 -23.63 -10.03 -12.18
CA ALA A 110 -24.95 -9.64 -11.67
C ALA A 110 -25.58 -10.67 -10.71
N ALA A 111 -25.13 -11.93 -10.75
CA ALA A 111 -25.55 -12.99 -9.83
C ALA A 111 -24.68 -13.06 -8.57
N GLY A 112 -23.64 -12.22 -8.46
CA GLY A 112 -22.71 -12.18 -7.34
C GLY A 112 -21.57 -13.18 -7.43
N ASN A 113 -21.38 -13.86 -8.57
CA ASN A 113 -20.23 -14.74 -8.76
C ASN A 113 -18.99 -13.94 -9.16
N LEU A 114 -17.80 -14.44 -8.78
CA LEU A 114 -16.54 -13.85 -9.24
C LEU A 114 -16.40 -13.97 -10.76
N THR A 115 -16.10 -12.84 -11.40
CA THR A 115 -15.68 -12.80 -12.79
C THR A 115 -14.24 -13.31 -12.94
N GLU A 116 -13.71 -13.29 -14.17
CA GLU A 116 -12.30 -13.59 -14.41
C GLU A 116 -11.37 -12.62 -13.66
N VAL A 117 -11.70 -11.33 -13.64
CA VAL A 117 -10.95 -10.30 -12.88
C VAL A 117 -11.09 -10.54 -11.38
N GLY A 118 -12.30 -10.86 -10.90
CA GLY A 118 -12.54 -11.19 -9.50
C GLY A 118 -11.68 -12.36 -9.00
N ARG A 119 -11.53 -13.40 -9.82
CA ARG A 119 -10.65 -14.55 -9.51
C ARG A 119 -9.18 -14.15 -9.42
N VAL A 120 -8.70 -13.26 -10.28
CA VAL A 120 -7.32 -12.75 -10.19
C VAL A 120 -7.06 -12.11 -8.82
N PHE A 121 -7.95 -11.25 -8.33
CA PHE A 121 -7.77 -10.63 -7.02
C PHE A 121 -7.93 -11.63 -5.86
N ALA A 122 -8.82 -12.62 -6.00
CA ALA A 122 -8.92 -13.70 -5.02
C ALA A 122 -7.61 -14.50 -4.94
N ASP A 123 -7.01 -14.85 -6.07
CA ASP A 123 -5.73 -15.57 -6.15
C ASP A 123 -4.57 -14.76 -5.54
N LEU A 124 -4.45 -13.49 -5.92
CA LEU A 124 -3.41 -12.59 -5.40
C LEU A 124 -3.54 -12.40 -3.88
N THR A 125 -4.77 -12.29 -3.38
CA THR A 125 -5.03 -12.17 -1.93
C THR A 125 -4.72 -13.47 -1.20
N ALA A 126 -5.10 -14.62 -1.77
CA ALA A 126 -4.80 -15.93 -1.19
C ALA A 126 -3.29 -16.17 -1.10
N ALA A 127 -2.52 -15.82 -2.13
CA ALA A 127 -1.06 -15.92 -2.13
C ALA A 127 -0.43 -15.06 -1.02
N ARG A 128 -0.96 -13.87 -0.77
CA ARG A 128 -0.52 -12.98 0.33
C ARG A 128 -0.94 -13.47 1.72
N CYS A 129 -1.92 -14.38 1.80
CA CYS A 129 -2.46 -14.89 3.06
C CYS A 129 -2.06 -16.33 3.38
N ALA A 130 -1.08 -16.91 2.66
CA ALA A 130 -0.41 -18.14 3.06
C ALA A 130 0.05 -18.05 4.55
N PRO A 131 0.05 -19.18 5.29
CA PRO A 131 -0.23 -19.23 6.73
C PRO A 131 0.68 -18.41 7.68
N ASP A 132 1.79 -17.87 7.18
CA ASP A 132 2.79 -17.23 8.02
C ASP A 132 2.64 -15.69 8.13
N ASP A 133 1.87 -15.02 7.26
CA ASP A 133 1.85 -13.53 7.22
C ASP A 133 0.47 -12.85 7.37
N CYS A 134 -0.65 -13.51 7.06
CA CYS A 134 -1.96 -12.81 7.02
C CYS A 134 -2.44 -12.26 8.39
N GLY A 135 -1.91 -12.77 9.52
CA GLY A 135 -2.43 -12.49 10.86
C GLY A 135 -1.56 -11.62 11.79
N GLN A 136 -0.33 -11.26 11.40
CA GLN A 136 0.63 -10.62 12.31
C GLN A 136 0.76 -9.10 12.10
N ARG A 137 0.51 -8.62 10.88
CA ARG A 137 0.73 -7.21 10.50
C ARG A 137 -0.42 -6.27 10.89
N TRP A 138 -1.65 -6.78 11.04
CA TRP A 138 -2.86 -5.96 11.31
C TRP A 138 -3.44 -6.07 12.74
N ARG A 139 -2.74 -6.71 13.69
CA ARG A 139 -3.19 -6.69 15.11
C ARG A 139 -3.05 -5.29 15.71
N ARG A 140 -4.10 -4.81 16.37
CA ARG A 140 -4.11 -3.53 17.11
C ARG A 140 -2.93 -3.46 18.09
N PRO A 141 -2.20 -2.33 18.21
CA PRO A 141 -1.05 -2.18 19.13
C PRO A 141 -1.33 -2.57 20.60
N ALA A 142 -2.59 -2.47 21.04
CA ALA A 142 -3.02 -2.77 22.40
C ALA A 142 -2.85 -4.25 22.81
N GLU A 143 -2.81 -5.19 21.87
CA GLU A 143 -2.70 -6.63 22.16
C GLU A 143 -1.24 -7.10 22.34
N ARG A 144 -0.25 -6.32 21.90
CA ARG A 144 1.18 -6.64 22.11
C ARG A 144 1.61 -6.56 23.58
N ARG A 145 0.94 -5.73 24.40
CA ARG A 145 1.34 -5.51 25.80
C ARG A 145 0.86 -6.58 26.79
N ARG A 146 -0.07 -7.46 26.40
CA ARG A 146 -0.61 -8.48 27.32
C ARG A 146 0.19 -9.79 27.36
N ARG A 147 1.08 -10.04 26.39
CA ARG A 147 1.94 -11.25 26.37
C ARG A 147 3.37 -11.06 26.89
N GLY A 148 3.75 -9.83 27.25
CA GLY A 148 5.07 -9.53 27.82
C GLY A 148 5.14 -9.49 29.36
N ARG A 149 4.05 -9.79 30.08
CA ARG A 149 3.98 -9.68 31.54
C ARG A 149 3.33 -10.91 32.20
N ALA A 150 3.71 -12.09 31.74
CA ALA A 150 3.32 -13.35 32.36
C ALA A 150 4.49 -14.33 32.38
N ASP A 151 5.69 -13.88 32.74
CA ASP A 151 6.73 -14.80 33.26
C ASP A 151 7.79 -14.11 34.14
N ALA A 152 7.35 -13.19 34.99
CA ALA A 152 8.22 -12.58 35.98
C ALA A 152 7.48 -12.48 37.33
N GLY A 153 7.71 -13.46 38.20
CA GLY A 153 7.49 -13.29 39.63
C GLY A 153 6.68 -14.39 40.31
N ARG A 154 7.32 -15.53 40.61
CA ARG A 154 7.02 -16.29 41.82
C ARG A 154 8.30 -16.63 42.59
N GLY A 155 9.04 -15.59 42.96
CA GLY A 155 10.06 -15.66 44.02
C GLY A 155 9.39 -15.58 45.38
N GLY A 156 8.99 -16.73 45.93
CA GLY A 156 8.33 -16.86 47.23
C GLY A 156 9.31 -17.24 48.34
N ARG A 157 9.59 -16.24 49.20
CA ARG A 157 9.90 -16.32 50.66
C ARG A 157 11.16 -17.05 51.14
N ARG A 158 12.02 -16.24 51.78
CA ARG A 158 13.02 -16.64 52.79
C ARG A 158 12.33 -17.27 54.00
N SER A 159 12.87 -18.37 54.53
CA SER A 159 13.11 -18.56 55.96
C SER A 159 14.05 -19.74 56.19
N SER A 160 15.04 -19.51 57.05
CA SER A 160 15.78 -20.48 57.87
C SER A 160 16.40 -21.70 57.20
N ASP A 161 17.73 -21.69 57.01
CA ASP A 161 18.54 -22.55 57.86
C ASP A 161 19.98 -22.03 58.04
N ARG A 162 20.49 -22.17 59.27
CA ARG A 162 21.85 -21.89 59.68
C ARG A 162 22.70 -23.12 59.36
N ARG A 163 23.87 -22.92 58.73
CA ARG A 163 25.19 -23.34 59.25
C ARG A 163 26.29 -23.34 58.16
N ARG A 164 27.35 -22.59 58.49
CA ARG A 164 28.78 -22.95 58.45
C ARG A 164 29.52 -23.16 57.11
N LEU A 165 30.55 -22.31 56.98
CA LEU A 165 31.97 -22.61 56.65
C LEU A 165 32.40 -22.79 55.17
N GLY A 166 33.50 -22.10 54.81
CA GLY A 166 34.38 -22.38 53.66
C GLY A 166 34.56 -21.20 52.69
N TYR A 167 35.42 -20.20 52.97
CA TYR A 167 36.79 -20.02 52.43
C TYR A 167 36.91 -20.09 50.89
N THR A 168 36.98 -18.94 50.20
CA THR A 168 38.15 -18.24 49.59
C THR A 168 38.75 -18.80 48.29
N LEU A 169 38.83 -17.88 47.31
CA LEU A 169 39.92 -17.57 46.37
C LEU A 169 40.40 -18.60 45.31
N ARG A 170 40.23 -18.15 44.06
CA ARG A 170 41.25 -17.92 43.00
C ARG A 170 42.34 -18.98 42.71
N ARG A 171 42.47 -19.15 41.38
CA ARG A 171 43.68 -19.35 40.53
C ARG A 171 44.19 -20.77 40.25
N ARG A 172 44.08 -21.10 38.95
CA ARG A 172 45.05 -21.71 38.02
C ARG A 172 46.44 -22.12 38.56
N ALA A 173 46.80 -23.37 38.26
CA ALA A 173 48.03 -23.86 37.61
C ALA A 173 47.73 -25.36 37.25
N GLN A 174 48.15 -26.00 36.16
CA GLN A 174 49.13 -25.76 35.10
C GLN A 174 48.53 -26.23 33.77
#